data_AF-A0A9N9KLC8-F1
#
_entry.id   AF-A0A9N9KLC8-F1
#
_cell.length_a   1.000
_cell.length_b   1.000
_cell.length_c   1.000
_cell.angle_alpha   90.00
_cell.angle_beta   90.00
_cell.angle_gamma   90.00
#
_symmetry.space_group_name_H-M   'P 1'
#
loop_
_entity.id
_entity.type
_entity.pdbx_description
1 polymer ?
#
loop_
_entity_poly.entity_id
_entity_poly.type
_entity_poly.pdbx_seq_one_letter_code
_entity_poly.pdbx_strand_id
1 'polypeptide(L)'
;PINNLSKSAQRIRVNKIARQEYQTFNKENKILYHSDDYSTFQSLTYKVSDQTWTIQYNSKDKINEQQQINKIVYDLDQKNISREAYRALAAISFDLPQEYTIATAQNQINKIMQKVVSIQVLDIDSLEYTETDNLDKDIEIHINNSQIIKDVTELIGKCGYR
;
A
#
# COMPACT_ATOMS: atom_id res chain seq x y z
N PRO A 1 26.07 -33.47 9.95
CA PRO A 1 24.62 -33.69 9.66
C PRO A 1 23.91 -32.35 9.44
N ILE A 2 22.90 -32.27 8.56
CA ILE A 2 22.16 -31.01 8.33
C ILE A 2 21.49 -30.49 9.61
N ASN A 3 21.03 -31.42 10.47
CA ASN A 3 20.40 -31.13 11.75
C ASN A 3 21.34 -30.48 12.78
N ASN A 4 22.67 -30.63 12.62
CA ASN A 4 23.65 -30.07 13.55
C ASN A 4 24.11 -28.66 13.15
N LEU A 5 23.61 -28.13 12.04
CA LEU A 5 23.99 -26.81 11.52
C LEU A 5 23.05 -25.74 12.07
N SER A 6 23.55 -24.50 12.15
CA SER A 6 22.69 -23.33 12.35
C SER A 6 21.66 -23.22 11.20
N LYS A 7 20.51 -22.60 11.47
CA LYS A 7 19.48 -22.38 10.45
C LYS A 7 20.01 -21.62 9.22
N SER A 8 20.94 -20.68 9.43
CA SER A 8 21.60 -19.96 8.34
C SER A 8 22.46 -20.89 7.48
N ALA A 9 23.26 -21.77 8.09
CA ALA A 9 24.09 -22.73 7.37
C ALA A 9 23.25 -23.80 6.65
N GLN A 10 22.13 -24.23 7.24
CA GLN A 10 21.15 -25.11 6.57
C GLN A 10 20.61 -24.42 5.30
N ARG A 11 20.17 -23.17 5.43
CA ARG A 11 19.63 -22.37 4.31
C ARG A 11 20.65 -22.17 3.19
N ILE A 12 21.93 -21.92 3.51
CA ILE A 12 22.99 -21.82 2.50
C ILE A 12 23.11 -23.10 1.68
N ARG A 13 23.10 -24.26 2.32
CA ARG A 13 23.18 -25.56 1.62
C ARG A 13 21.97 -25.81 0.74
N VAL A 14 20.78 -25.57 1.26
CA VAL A 14 19.51 -25.73 0.53
C VAL A 14 19.49 -24.82 -0.70
N ASN A 15 19.84 -23.55 -0.53
CA ASN A 15 19.92 -22.59 -1.63
C ASN A 15 20.99 -22.94 -2.68
N LYS A 16 22.09 -23.60 -2.29
CA LYS A 16 23.12 -24.03 -3.24
C LYS A 16 22.57 -25.09 -4.20
N ILE A 17 21.91 -26.11 -3.67
CA ILE A 17 21.25 -27.15 -4.49
C ILE A 17 20.20 -26.49 -5.38
N ALA A 18 19.34 -25.66 -4.79
CA ALA A 18 18.29 -24.97 -5.52
C ALA A 18 18.84 -24.16 -6.72
N ARG A 19 19.94 -23.42 -6.53
CA ARG A 19 20.56 -22.67 -7.63
C ARG A 19 21.13 -23.56 -8.71
N GLN A 20 21.75 -24.69 -8.34
CA GLN A 20 22.32 -25.63 -9.29
C GLN A 20 21.24 -26.25 -10.17
N GLU A 21 20.16 -26.76 -9.57
CA GLU A 21 19.03 -27.34 -10.31
C GLU A 21 18.40 -26.31 -11.26
N TYR A 22 18.21 -25.07 -10.79
CA TYR A 22 17.65 -24.01 -11.62
C TYR A 22 18.54 -23.64 -12.82
N GLN A 23 19.86 -23.65 -12.63
CA GLN A 23 20.80 -23.41 -13.72
C GLN A 23 20.81 -24.56 -14.73
N THR A 24 20.75 -25.80 -14.25
CA THR A 24 20.67 -26.99 -15.11
C THR A 24 19.38 -26.95 -15.94
N PHE A 25 18.23 -26.75 -15.29
CA PHE A 25 16.95 -26.60 -15.97
C PHE A 25 17.02 -25.54 -17.06
N ASN A 26 17.51 -24.33 -16.76
CA ASN A 26 17.56 -23.25 -17.75
C ASN A 26 18.50 -23.54 -18.95
N LYS A 27 19.54 -24.34 -18.75
CA LYS A 27 20.42 -24.76 -19.84
C LYS A 27 19.74 -25.80 -20.72
N GLU A 28 19.16 -26.82 -20.12
CA GLU A 28 18.46 -27.88 -20.83
C GLU A 28 17.20 -27.36 -21.52
N ASN A 29 16.47 -26.45 -20.88
CA ASN A 29 15.25 -25.86 -21.42
C ASN A 29 15.48 -25.18 -22.77
N LYS A 30 16.60 -24.47 -22.91
CA LYS A 30 16.99 -23.81 -24.18
C LYS A 30 17.35 -24.80 -25.30
N ILE A 31 17.70 -26.02 -24.95
CA ILE A 31 18.09 -27.07 -25.90
C ILE A 31 16.87 -27.92 -26.27
N LEU A 32 16.02 -28.22 -25.29
CA LEU A 32 14.93 -29.18 -25.42
C LEU A 32 13.62 -28.57 -25.89
N TYR A 33 13.36 -27.29 -25.60
CA TYR A 33 12.12 -26.60 -25.95
C TYR A 33 12.38 -25.50 -26.98
N HIS A 34 11.38 -25.25 -27.83
CA HIS A 34 11.44 -24.12 -28.77
C HIS A 34 11.29 -22.80 -28.00
N SER A 35 11.75 -21.69 -28.58
CA SER A 35 11.60 -20.36 -27.96
C SER A 35 10.14 -19.95 -27.74
N ASP A 36 9.23 -20.53 -28.52
CA ASP A 36 7.79 -20.27 -28.43
C ASP A 36 7.11 -21.10 -27.34
N ASP A 37 7.78 -22.12 -26.82
CA ASP A 37 7.26 -22.96 -25.74
C ASP A 37 7.58 -22.30 -24.38
N TYR A 38 6.53 -21.98 -23.61
CA TYR A 38 6.69 -21.39 -22.28
C TYR A 38 6.90 -22.46 -21.21
N SER A 39 8.16 -22.85 -20.99
CA SER A 39 8.56 -23.81 -19.95
C SER A 39 9.14 -23.09 -18.74
N THR A 40 8.65 -23.44 -17.54
CA THR A 40 9.02 -22.78 -16.27
C THR A 40 9.33 -23.77 -15.16
N PHE A 41 10.34 -23.45 -14.35
CA PHE A 41 10.67 -24.24 -13.16
C PHE A 41 9.96 -23.65 -11.94
N GLN A 42 8.84 -24.24 -11.55
CA GLN A 42 7.96 -23.68 -10.53
C GLN A 42 8.50 -23.84 -9.11
N SER A 43 8.85 -25.08 -8.74
CA SER A 43 9.32 -25.41 -7.39
C SER A 43 10.25 -26.62 -7.36
N LEU A 44 11.10 -26.66 -6.34
CA LEU A 44 11.95 -27.80 -6.02
C LEU A 44 11.60 -28.29 -4.62
N THR A 45 11.15 -29.54 -4.51
CA THR A 45 10.83 -30.18 -3.24
C THR A 45 11.67 -31.43 -3.07
N TYR A 46 12.37 -31.54 -1.94
CA TYR A 46 13.18 -32.72 -1.63
C TYR A 46 13.33 -32.91 -0.12
N LYS A 47 13.63 -34.15 0.28
CA LYS A 47 13.77 -34.53 1.69
C LYS A 47 15.24 -34.83 2.01
N VAL A 48 15.71 -34.33 3.14
CA VAL A 48 17.03 -34.64 3.70
C VAL A 48 16.85 -35.07 5.16
N SER A 49 17.25 -36.30 5.48
CA SER A 49 16.92 -36.92 6.78
C SER A 49 15.39 -36.90 6.96
N ASP A 50 14.87 -36.36 8.06
CA ASP A 50 13.43 -36.27 8.31
C ASP A 50 12.80 -34.94 7.90
N GLN A 51 13.58 -34.02 7.31
CA GLN A 51 13.11 -32.69 6.95
C GLN A 51 12.87 -32.54 5.44
N THR A 52 11.65 -32.12 5.08
CA THR A 52 11.29 -31.74 3.72
C THR A 52 11.59 -30.26 3.49
N TRP A 53 12.28 -29.96 2.39
CA TRP A 53 12.58 -28.62 1.93
C TRP A 53 11.81 -28.35 0.65
N THR A 54 11.08 -27.24 0.60
CA THR A 54 10.35 -26.76 -0.58
C THR A 54 10.86 -25.37 -0.93
N ILE A 55 11.35 -25.19 -2.15
CA ILE A 55 11.82 -23.92 -2.70
C ILE A 55 10.89 -23.57 -3.86
N GLN A 56 10.33 -22.37 -3.82
CA GLN A 56 9.50 -21.84 -4.88
C GLN A 56 10.36 -20.83 -5.67
N TYR A 57 10.52 -21.00 -6.98
CA TYR A 57 11.32 -20.10 -7.82
C TYR A 57 10.46 -18.98 -8.43
N ASN A 58 9.16 -19.25 -8.56
CA ASN A 58 8.16 -18.30 -9.03
C ASN A 58 7.29 -17.76 -7.88
N SER A 59 7.76 -17.83 -6.62
CA SER A 59 7.07 -17.15 -5.52
C SER A 59 7.28 -15.63 -5.65
N LYS A 60 6.26 -15.00 -6.22
CA LYS A 60 6.01 -13.55 -6.34
C LYS A 60 6.87 -12.81 -7.37
N ASP A 61 6.31 -12.70 -8.57
CA ASP A 61 6.56 -11.55 -9.44
C ASP A 61 6.42 -10.27 -8.62
N LYS A 62 7.38 -9.35 -8.70
CA LYS A 62 7.28 -8.01 -8.09
C LYS A 62 5.98 -7.28 -8.48
N ILE A 63 5.43 -7.62 -9.66
CA ILE A 63 4.14 -7.14 -10.15
C ILE A 63 2.99 -7.61 -9.24
N ASN A 64 3.02 -8.86 -8.78
CA ASN A 64 2.00 -9.44 -7.90
C ASN A 64 2.12 -8.89 -6.46
N GLU A 65 3.34 -8.62 -5.98
CA GLU A 65 3.55 -7.94 -4.69
C GLU A 65 3.00 -6.51 -4.69
N GLN A 66 3.29 -5.73 -5.73
CA GLN A 66 2.77 -4.37 -5.84
C GLN A 66 1.24 -4.37 -5.98
N GLN A 67 0.67 -5.31 -6.74
CA GLN A 67 -0.79 -5.48 -6.82
C GLN A 67 -1.40 -5.85 -5.46
N GLN A 68 -0.76 -6.74 -4.70
CA GLN A 68 -1.18 -7.09 -3.36
C GLN A 68 -1.16 -5.88 -2.42
N ILE A 69 -0.08 -5.10 -2.44
CA ILE A 69 0.05 -3.87 -1.63
C ILE A 69 -1.04 -2.86 -2.03
N ASN A 70 -1.23 -2.61 -3.33
CA ASN A 70 -2.24 -1.68 -3.82
C ASN A 70 -3.65 -2.10 -3.42
N LYS A 71 -3.96 -3.41 -3.45
CA LYS A 71 -5.25 -3.93 -2.99
C LYS A 71 -5.46 -3.75 -1.49
N ILE A 72 -4.42 -3.98 -0.68
CA ILE A 72 -4.47 -3.71 0.76
C ILE A 72 -4.74 -2.24 1.01
N VAL A 73 -4.00 -1.33 0.35
CA VAL A 73 -4.22 0.12 0.45
C VAL A 73 -5.67 0.48 0.11
N TYR A 74 -6.18 -0.06 -1.00
CA TYR A 74 -7.57 0.15 -1.42
C TYR A 74 -8.57 -0.31 -0.34
N ASP A 75 -8.40 -1.52 0.20
CA ASP A 75 -9.30 -2.06 1.22
C ASP A 75 -9.22 -1.27 2.55
N LEU A 76 -8.04 -0.75 2.91
CA LEU A 76 -7.86 0.10 4.09
C LEU A 76 -8.61 1.41 3.94
N ASP A 77 -8.46 2.08 2.80
CA ASP A 77 -9.14 3.34 2.49
C ASP A 77 -10.66 3.13 2.39
N GLN A 78 -11.12 2.07 1.71
CA GLN A 78 -12.54 1.75 1.59
C GLN A 78 -13.20 1.49 2.95
N LYS A 79 -12.46 0.86 3.88
CA LYS A 79 -12.98 0.46 5.20
C LYS A 79 -12.61 1.46 6.31
N ASN A 80 -11.99 2.59 5.99
CA ASN A 80 -11.49 3.57 6.96
C ASN A 80 -10.66 2.93 8.10
N ILE A 81 -9.81 1.97 7.76
CA ILE A 81 -8.94 1.33 8.76
C ILE A 81 -7.77 2.27 9.05
N SER A 82 -7.60 2.63 10.32
CA SER A 82 -6.51 3.52 10.71
C SER A 82 -5.14 2.84 10.55
N ARG A 83 -4.12 3.68 10.37
CA ARG A 83 -2.72 3.26 10.30
C ARG A 83 -2.31 2.46 11.53
N GLU A 84 -2.72 2.88 12.71
CA GLU A 84 -2.44 2.22 13.98
C GLU A 84 -3.10 0.84 14.05
N ALA A 85 -4.34 0.72 13.58
CA ALA A 85 -5.07 -0.54 13.54
C ALA A 85 -4.38 -1.54 12.59
N TYR A 86 -3.99 -1.10 11.38
CA TYR A 86 -3.24 -1.94 10.46
C TYR A 86 -1.87 -2.35 11.04
N ARG A 87 -1.17 -1.42 11.71
CA ARG A 87 0.12 -1.71 12.37
C ARG A 87 -0.02 -2.79 13.44
N ALA A 88 -1.09 -2.75 14.23
CA ALA A 88 -1.36 -3.77 15.24
C ALA A 88 -1.59 -5.15 14.59
N LEU A 89 -2.33 -5.21 13.48
CA LEU A 89 -2.57 -6.45 12.73
C LEU A 89 -1.28 -7.00 12.10
N ALA A 90 -0.48 -6.14 11.48
CA ALA A 90 0.79 -6.52 10.85
C ALA A 90 1.86 -6.94 11.87
N ALA A 91 1.78 -6.47 13.12
CA ALA A 91 2.67 -6.94 14.19
C ALA A 91 2.41 -8.39 14.62
N ILE A 92 1.19 -8.88 14.41
CA ILE A 92 0.78 -10.24 14.80
C ILE A 92 0.90 -11.22 13.63
N SER A 93 0.64 -10.76 12.40
CA SER A 93 0.68 -11.60 11.20
C SER A 93 1.95 -11.36 10.37
N PHE A 94 2.85 -12.36 10.34
CA PHE A 94 4.07 -12.32 9.52
C PHE A 94 3.81 -12.29 8.00
N ASP A 95 2.61 -12.68 7.57
CA ASP A 95 2.24 -12.72 6.15
C ASP A 95 1.74 -11.38 5.62
N LEU A 96 1.46 -10.41 6.52
CA LEU A 96 1.06 -9.07 6.14
C LEU A 96 2.28 -8.19 5.84
N PRO A 97 2.23 -7.36 4.79
CA PRO A 97 3.24 -6.31 4.59
C PRO A 97 3.33 -5.40 5.80
N GLN A 98 4.55 -5.00 6.16
CA GLN A 98 4.77 -4.05 7.24
C GLN A 98 4.08 -2.73 6.95
N GLU A 99 3.64 -2.05 8.01
CA GLU A 99 2.95 -0.76 7.93
C GLU A 99 3.72 0.25 7.08
N TYR A 100 5.06 0.32 7.22
CA TYR A 100 5.87 1.25 6.43
C TYR A 100 5.68 1.06 4.92
N THR A 101 5.58 -0.19 4.45
CA THR A 101 5.40 -0.53 3.04
C THR A 101 4.06 -0.01 2.52
N ILE A 102 3.00 -0.18 3.31
CA ILE A 102 1.66 0.31 2.98
C ILE A 102 1.63 1.84 2.94
N ALA A 103 2.20 2.51 3.95
CA ALA A 103 2.27 3.97 3.98
C ALA A 103 3.05 4.56 2.80
N THR A 104 4.14 3.90 2.37
CA THR A 104 4.88 4.34 1.18
C THR A 104 4.03 4.24 -0.09
N ALA A 105 3.24 3.18 -0.24
CA ALA A 105 2.34 3.01 -1.39
C ALA A 105 1.19 4.02 -1.38
N GLN A 106 0.56 4.26 -0.22
CA GLN A 106 -0.45 5.32 -0.05
C GLN A 106 0.07 6.69 -0.47
N ASN A 107 1.28 7.05 -0.01
CA ASN A 107 1.89 8.33 -0.37
C ASN A 107 2.17 8.44 -1.88
N GLN A 108 2.55 7.35 -2.54
CA GLN A 108 2.74 7.34 -3.99
C GLN A 108 1.42 7.52 -4.74
N ILE A 109 0.37 6.81 -4.32
CA ILE A 109 -0.98 6.94 -4.89
C ILE A 109 -1.48 8.37 -4.72
N ASN A 110 -1.35 8.97 -3.52
CA ASN A 110 -1.76 10.35 -3.27
C ASN A 110 -1.01 11.35 -4.16
N LYS A 111 0.29 11.17 -4.39
CA LYS A 111 1.06 12.01 -5.33
C LYS A 111 0.59 11.87 -6.77
N ILE A 112 0.19 10.67 -7.20
CA ILE A 112 -0.37 10.44 -8.54
C ILE A 112 -1.74 11.10 -8.63
N MET A 113 -2.60 10.86 -7.64
CA MET A 113 -3.95 11.41 -7.57
C MET A 113 -3.94 12.92 -7.56
N GLN A 114 -3.04 13.56 -6.81
CA GLN A 114 -2.91 15.03 -6.79
C GLN A 114 -2.60 15.63 -8.17
N LYS A 115 -1.92 14.90 -9.05
CA LYS A 115 -1.67 15.32 -10.45
C LYS A 115 -2.88 15.14 -11.35
N VAL A 116 -3.69 14.10 -11.09
CA VAL A 116 -4.87 13.75 -11.91
C VAL A 116 -6.08 14.59 -11.49
N VAL A 117 -6.25 14.76 -10.18
CA VAL A 117 -7.28 15.57 -9.54
C VAL A 117 -6.56 16.54 -8.61
N SER A 118 -6.55 17.82 -8.96
CA SER A 118 -5.94 18.83 -8.11
C SER A 118 -6.75 18.94 -6.82
N ILE A 119 -6.21 18.39 -5.73
CA ILE A 119 -6.75 18.58 -4.39
C ILE A 119 -5.94 19.70 -3.75
N GLN A 120 -6.58 20.85 -3.55
CA GLN A 120 -6.03 21.95 -2.78
C GLN A 120 -6.49 21.78 -1.34
N VAL A 121 -5.55 21.54 -0.43
CA VAL A 121 -5.82 21.57 1.00
C VAL A 121 -5.76 23.04 1.42
N LEU A 122 -6.91 23.64 1.63
CA LEU A 122 -7.03 24.96 2.24
C LEU A 122 -7.01 24.76 3.75
N ASP A 123 -5.96 25.25 4.39
CA ASP A 123 -5.92 25.33 5.84
C ASP A 123 -6.79 26.51 6.25
N ILE A 124 -7.97 26.21 6.79
CA ILE A 124 -8.98 27.20 7.19
C ILE A 124 -8.42 28.10 8.31
N ASP A 125 -7.53 27.57 9.15
CA ASP A 125 -6.92 28.33 10.23
C ASP A 125 -5.79 29.25 9.71
N SER A 126 -5.25 28.97 8.52
CA SER A 126 -4.30 29.83 7.80
C SER A 126 -4.97 30.91 6.94
N LEU A 127 -6.29 30.82 6.75
CA LEU A 127 -7.07 31.90 6.15
C LEU A 127 -7.19 33.00 7.20
N GLU A 128 -6.23 33.92 7.20
CA GLU A 128 -6.46 35.22 7.80
C GLU A 128 -7.65 35.84 7.07
N TYR A 129 -8.83 35.78 7.70
CA TYR A 129 -9.94 36.66 7.34
C TYR A 129 -9.47 38.08 7.64
N THR A 130 -8.73 38.68 6.71
CA THR A 130 -8.62 40.12 6.70
C THR A 130 -10.01 40.62 6.33
N GLU A 131 -10.59 41.53 7.11
CA GLU A 131 -11.84 42.25 6.79
C GLU A 131 -11.73 43.08 5.48
N THR A 132 -10.70 42.84 4.68
CA THR A 132 -10.28 43.57 3.49
C THR A 132 -9.98 42.66 2.30
N ASP A 133 -10.39 41.39 2.32
CA ASP A 133 -10.70 40.77 1.04
C ASP A 133 -11.80 41.63 0.44
N ASN A 134 -11.43 42.42 -0.56
CA ASN A 134 -12.34 43.22 -1.36
C ASN A 134 -13.29 42.23 -2.05
N LEU A 135 -14.30 41.74 -1.32
CA LEU A 135 -15.62 41.53 -1.87
C LEU A 135 -15.87 42.80 -2.68
N ASP A 136 -16.02 42.62 -3.99
CA ASP A 136 -16.33 43.69 -4.92
C ASP A 136 -17.22 44.71 -4.21
N LYS A 137 -16.81 45.97 -4.15
CA LYS A 137 -17.63 47.04 -3.53
C LYS A 137 -18.99 47.18 -4.22
N ASP A 138 -19.22 46.42 -5.29
CA ASP A 138 -20.43 46.27 -6.07
C ASP A 138 -21.22 44.97 -5.75
N ILE A 139 -20.92 44.23 -4.67
CA ILE A 139 -21.82 43.17 -4.20
C ILE A 139 -23.05 43.83 -3.57
N GLU A 140 -24.06 44.03 -4.42
CA GLU A 140 -25.39 44.43 -4.00
C GLU A 140 -25.99 43.34 -3.10
N ILE A 141 -26.02 43.60 -1.79
CA ILE A 141 -26.61 42.68 -0.81
C ILE A 141 -28.13 42.64 -1.05
N HIS A 142 -28.60 41.66 -1.83
CA HIS A 142 -30.02 41.48 -2.13
C HIS A 142 -30.84 40.93 -0.96
N ILE A 143 -30.18 40.40 0.09
CA ILE A 143 -30.84 39.89 1.29
C ILE A 143 -30.51 40.84 2.45
N ASN A 144 -31.32 41.88 2.60
CA ASN A 144 -31.25 42.84 3.70
C ASN A 144 -32.42 42.71 4.69
N ASN A 145 -33.24 41.67 4.54
CA ASN A 145 -34.36 41.44 5.43
C ASN A 145 -33.85 40.96 6.79
N SER A 146 -33.96 41.85 7.79
CA SER A 146 -33.50 41.61 9.16
C SER A 146 -34.12 40.36 9.78
N GLN A 147 -35.34 39.97 9.40
CA GLN A 147 -35.99 38.77 9.90
C GLN A 147 -35.31 37.49 9.35
N ILE A 148 -35.00 37.46 8.05
CA ILE A 148 -34.33 36.33 7.41
C ILE A 148 -32.93 36.14 8.00
N ILE A 149 -32.19 37.23 8.22
CA ILE A 149 -30.85 37.18 8.84
C ILE A 149 -30.97 36.59 10.24
N LYS A 150 -31.94 37.07 11.04
CA LYS A 150 -32.16 36.59 12.40
C LYS A 150 -32.52 35.11 12.44
N ASP A 151 -33.46 34.68 11.61
CA ASP A 151 -33.92 33.29 11.55
C ASP A 151 -32.77 32.35 11.14
N VAL A 152 -31.95 32.75 10.16
CA VAL A 152 -30.74 32.00 9.79
C VAL A 152 -29.77 31.94 10.96
N THR A 153 -29.45 33.06 11.62
CA THR A 153 -28.52 33.08 12.76
C THR A 153 -28.99 32.25 13.96
N GLU A 154 -30.31 32.14 14.17
CA GLU A 154 -30.89 31.30 15.22
C GLU A 154 -30.84 29.81 14.83
N LEU A 155 -30.99 29.48 13.54
CA LEU A 155 -30.91 28.10 13.03
C LEU A 155 -29.50 27.50 13.07
N ILE A 156 -28.44 28.32 12.94
CA ILE A 156 -27.05 27.81 12.91
C ILE A 156 -26.61 27.26 14.28
N GLY A 157 -27.38 27.50 15.35
CA GLY A 157 -27.15 26.96 16.68
C GLY A 157 -25.88 27.53 17.34
N LYS A 158 -25.93 27.84 18.65
CA LYS A 158 -24.76 28.34 19.40
C LYS A 158 -23.74 27.22 19.69
N CYS A 159 -23.21 26.55 18.67
CA CYS A 159 -22.11 25.61 18.83
C CYS A 159 -20.77 26.36 18.75
N GLY A 160 -20.55 27.34 19.63
CA GLY A 160 -19.37 28.20 19.56
C GLY A 160 -19.47 29.46 20.41
N TYR A 161 -19.83 29.34 21.68
CA TYR A 161 -19.46 30.34 22.68
C TYR A 161 -18.94 29.57 23.90
N ARG A 162 -17.63 29.56 24.07
CA ARG A 162 -16.96 29.21 25.32
C ARG A 162 -16.39 30.48 25.91
#